data_AF-A0A821XNI0-F1
#
_entry.id   AF-A0A821XNI0-F1
#
_cell.length_a   1.000
_cell.length_b   1.000
_cell.length_c   1.000
_cell.angle_alpha   90.00
_cell.angle_beta   90.00
_cell.angle_gamma   90.00
#
_symmetry.space_group_name_H-M   'P 1'
#
loop_
_entity.id
_entity.type
_entity.pdbx_description
1 polymer ?
#
loop_
_entity_poly.entity_id
_entity_poly.type
_entity_poly.pdbx_seq_one_letter_code
_entity_poly.pdbx_strand_id
1 'polypeptide(L)'
;MTQFSEEYDLIDRQQQVDKTNLEQEQISQKDHMARIKQTVLCFEELNGKIDKLEFNEKQTNVQLLEKDVSQGRKRCAELEEELDQVNKEIGEALDLIEMKQYGRLIDLCEPNHKRCQLAITKVLGRNMDSIVVGHETTVQSYLHYMKEHRYEPERFLPLDYIKVTLVNEQLHELQEPKNVKHVLDVIKYDKQYYKALLYACGNALVCDNDEDTRKFAYESESQKNKVVSLNGTLFSKSDIISGGSSELKARPKRWDEKHLDALRLHFKEKLETYESKINALQLAIDEQEKRISKQLKNEHKNERLEFENQITKIQTMLEFERSRDTIGHVEQIIEDLQNEISEIKDRLLDQKKKIEFQEREIADCRKCVAQLNKDYNEQRKHLQLIESDIEKLRMDQHNYFRKAKLNEILLPFPSNSGSMTAILLTEITLSDDTNIPIQSTTTTTTTDSSTASNDDRNYPTIDACSREVKTTFELITNAEFEHTQHYDRFNTFYEHVSTCIDDIYKSLTNFQDAVACLTAENAEESYCDGITYNCTAPAPLFLLDEVDVALDNTNIGKVADFIREQSASKFQCIVISLKEQFYSRAGALIAIFPKPGDCITSYCFTLDLNQFDERENIANRCG
;
A
#
# COMPACT_ATOMS: atom_id res chain seq x y z
N MET A 1 -12.73 -97.73 72.15
CA MET A 1 -13.94 -97.34 71.40
C MET A 1 -14.37 -95.90 71.65
N THR A 2 -14.03 -95.28 72.79
CA THR A 2 -14.43 -93.89 73.12
C THR A 2 -13.67 -92.79 72.37
N GLN A 3 -12.36 -92.92 72.12
CA GLN A 3 -11.58 -91.89 71.39
C GLN A 3 -12.00 -91.73 69.91
N PHE A 4 -12.35 -92.82 69.23
CA PHE A 4 -12.81 -92.75 67.83
C PHE A 4 -14.21 -92.14 67.68
N SER A 5 -15.03 -92.15 68.74
CA SER A 5 -16.36 -91.54 68.72
C SER A 5 -16.29 -90.02 68.83
N GLU A 6 -15.38 -89.49 69.66
CA GLU A 6 -15.19 -88.05 69.83
C GLU A 6 -14.56 -87.42 68.58
N GLU A 7 -13.65 -88.12 67.92
CA GLU A 7 -13.01 -87.66 66.68
C GLU A 7 -14.01 -87.67 65.50
N TYR A 8 -14.92 -88.66 65.46
CA TYR A 8 -15.99 -88.70 64.47
C TYR A 8 -17.01 -87.56 64.66
N ASP A 9 -17.40 -87.26 65.91
CA ASP A 9 -18.30 -86.14 66.23
C ASP A 9 -17.68 -84.78 65.91
N LEU A 10 -16.35 -84.62 66.05
CA LEU A 10 -15.63 -83.41 65.66
C LEU A 10 -15.60 -83.22 64.14
N ILE A 11 -15.35 -84.30 63.39
CA ILE A 11 -15.36 -84.27 61.92
C ILE A 11 -16.77 -83.99 61.39
N ASP A 12 -17.81 -84.59 61.99
CA ASP A 12 -19.20 -84.39 61.57
C ASP A 12 -19.64 -82.94 61.82
N ARG A 13 -19.28 -82.35 62.97
CA ARG A 13 -19.50 -80.92 63.23
C ARG A 13 -18.75 -80.03 62.24
N GLN A 14 -17.50 -80.36 61.92
CA GLN A 14 -16.72 -79.58 60.95
C GLN A 14 -17.34 -79.65 59.56
N GLN A 15 -17.79 -80.84 59.12
CA GLN A 15 -18.51 -81.02 57.86
C GLN A 15 -19.84 -80.25 57.83
N GLN A 16 -20.56 -80.19 58.96
CA GLN A 16 -21.77 -79.38 59.06
C GLN A 16 -21.49 -77.89 58.89
N VAL A 17 -20.43 -77.38 59.53
CA VAL A 17 -20.02 -75.97 59.45
C VAL A 17 -19.58 -75.61 58.03
N ASP A 18 -18.74 -76.44 57.42
CA ASP A 18 -18.25 -76.22 56.07
C ASP A 18 -19.40 -76.26 55.05
N LYS A 19 -20.38 -77.14 55.25
CA LYS A 19 -21.61 -77.18 54.43
C LYS A 19 -22.42 -75.89 54.57
N THR A 20 -22.61 -75.39 55.79
CA THR A 20 -23.34 -74.12 56.00
C THR A 20 -22.61 -72.91 55.42
N ASN A 21 -21.27 -72.88 55.48
CA ASN A 21 -20.47 -71.82 54.88
C ASN A 21 -20.57 -71.85 53.34
N LEU A 22 -20.51 -73.04 52.75
CA LEU A 22 -20.69 -73.22 51.30
C LEU A 22 -22.09 -72.78 50.84
N GLU A 23 -23.14 -73.10 51.61
CA GLU A 23 -24.51 -72.65 51.33
C GLU A 23 -24.63 -71.12 51.42
N GLN A 24 -23.98 -70.47 52.40
CA GLN A 24 -23.95 -69.01 52.50
C GLN A 24 -23.18 -68.33 51.35
N GLU A 25 -22.04 -68.88 50.95
CA GLU A 25 -21.28 -68.37 49.78
C GLU A 25 -22.07 -68.49 48.49
N GLN A 26 -22.80 -69.59 48.29
CA GLN A 26 -23.66 -69.77 47.12
C GLN A 26 -24.82 -68.77 47.09
N ILE A 27 -25.43 -68.46 48.24
CA ILE A 27 -26.48 -67.44 48.33
C ILE A 27 -25.89 -66.05 48.02
N SER A 28 -24.72 -65.72 48.58
CA SER A 28 -24.02 -64.45 48.31
C SER A 28 -23.64 -64.29 46.84
N GLN A 29 -23.12 -65.33 46.19
CA GLN A 29 -22.85 -65.33 44.75
C GLN A 29 -24.12 -65.12 43.93
N LYS A 30 -25.23 -65.76 44.31
CA LYS A 30 -26.50 -65.63 43.61
C LYS A 30 -27.06 -64.21 43.69
N ASP A 31 -26.93 -63.57 44.85
CA ASP A 31 -27.30 -62.17 45.05
C ASP A 31 -26.41 -61.20 44.26
N HIS A 32 -25.10 -61.43 44.24
CA HIS A 32 -24.17 -60.66 43.41
C HIS A 32 -24.48 -60.80 41.92
N MET A 33 -24.78 -62.01 41.46
CA MET A 33 -25.14 -62.27 40.07
C MET A 33 -26.48 -61.62 39.69
N ALA A 34 -27.46 -61.60 40.60
CA ALA A 34 -28.71 -60.88 40.38
C ALA A 34 -28.48 -59.36 40.27
N ARG A 35 -27.62 -58.78 41.13
CA ARG A 35 -27.26 -57.36 41.06
C ARG A 35 -26.57 -57.01 39.75
N ILE A 36 -25.58 -57.79 39.31
CA ILE A 36 -24.88 -57.59 38.03
C ILE A 36 -25.86 -57.63 36.86
N LYS A 37 -26.79 -58.60 36.86
CA LYS A 37 -27.79 -58.73 35.79
C LYS A 37 -28.72 -57.51 35.72
N GLN A 38 -29.06 -56.94 36.87
CA GLN A 38 -29.89 -55.74 36.94
C GLN A 38 -29.13 -54.48 36.50
N THR A 39 -27.83 -54.35 36.81
CA THR A 39 -27.01 -53.24 36.29
C THR A 39 -26.80 -53.32 34.78
N VAL A 40 -26.63 -54.52 34.22
CA VAL A 40 -26.49 -54.72 32.75
C VAL A 40 -27.77 -54.29 32.03
N LEU A 41 -28.95 -54.71 32.51
CA LEU A 41 -30.23 -54.27 31.94
C LEU A 41 -30.41 -52.74 31.98
N CYS A 42 -30.00 -52.11 33.09
CA CYS A 42 -30.06 -50.65 33.22
C CYS A 42 -29.09 -49.94 32.26
N PHE A 43 -27.92 -50.53 32.01
CA PHE A 43 -26.93 -50.02 31.06
C PHE A 43 -27.43 -50.15 29.61
N GLU A 44 -28.08 -51.26 29.25
CA GLU A 44 -28.72 -51.45 27.94
C GLU A 44 -29.84 -50.44 27.68
N GLU A 45 -30.67 -50.14 28.68
CA GLU A 45 -31.70 -49.09 28.57
C GLU A 45 -31.11 -47.69 28.40
N LEU A 46 -30.00 -47.38 29.10
CA LEU A 46 -29.32 -46.09 28.98
C LEU A 46 -28.65 -45.93 27.62
N ASN A 47 -27.97 -46.96 27.10
CA ASN A 47 -27.41 -46.95 25.75
C ASN A 47 -28.51 -46.78 24.69
N GLY A 48 -29.64 -47.48 24.84
CA GLY A 48 -30.78 -47.30 23.92
C GLY A 48 -31.40 -45.90 23.96
N LYS A 49 -31.24 -45.14 25.05
CA LYS A 49 -31.63 -43.73 25.14
C LYS A 49 -30.59 -42.80 24.50
N ILE A 50 -29.30 -43.09 24.67
CA ILE A 50 -28.20 -42.34 24.04
C ILE A 50 -28.31 -42.45 22.51
N ASP A 51 -28.51 -43.66 21.98
CA ASP A 51 -28.64 -43.87 20.53
C ASP A 51 -29.81 -43.09 19.92
N LYS A 52 -30.94 -43.01 20.64
CA LYS A 52 -32.12 -42.22 20.21
C LYS A 52 -31.86 -40.72 20.24
N LEU A 53 -31.13 -40.24 21.25
CA LEU A 53 -30.75 -38.82 21.35
C LEU A 53 -29.76 -38.44 20.25
N GLU A 54 -28.75 -39.27 20.01
CA GLU A 54 -27.79 -39.07 18.91
C GLU A 54 -28.46 -39.10 17.54
N PHE A 55 -29.42 -40.00 17.33
CA PHE A 55 -30.15 -40.09 16.06
C PHE A 55 -30.99 -38.83 15.81
N ASN A 56 -31.70 -38.34 16.84
CA ASN A 56 -32.49 -37.12 16.73
C ASN A 56 -31.62 -35.89 16.49
N GLU A 57 -30.49 -35.76 17.19
CA GLU A 57 -29.57 -34.64 17.02
C GLU A 57 -28.95 -34.62 15.61
N LYS A 58 -28.55 -35.79 15.09
CA LYS A 58 -28.06 -35.95 13.72
C LYS A 58 -29.14 -35.59 12.70
N GLN A 59 -30.39 -36.01 12.93
CA GLN A 59 -31.51 -35.71 12.03
C GLN A 59 -31.86 -34.22 12.00
N THR A 60 -31.84 -33.53 13.14
CA THR A 60 -32.07 -32.08 13.20
C THR A 60 -30.94 -31.29 12.53
N ASN A 61 -29.69 -31.71 12.70
CA ASN A 61 -28.54 -31.03 12.09
C ASN A 61 -28.52 -31.18 10.57
N VAL A 62 -28.91 -32.35 10.04
CA VAL A 62 -29.03 -32.56 8.59
C VAL A 62 -30.11 -31.66 8.00
N GLN A 63 -31.28 -31.54 8.64
CA GLN A 63 -32.35 -30.66 8.16
C GLN A 63 -31.96 -29.17 8.17
N LEU A 64 -31.19 -28.75 9.16
CA LEU A 64 -30.69 -27.37 9.24
C LEU A 64 -29.67 -27.09 8.13
N LEU A 65 -28.73 -27.99 7.91
CA LEU A 65 -27.73 -27.89 6.83
C LEU A 65 -28.38 -27.91 5.44
N GLU A 66 -29.42 -28.73 5.22
CA GLU A 66 -30.17 -28.73 3.96
C GLU A 66 -30.86 -27.39 3.69
N LYS A 67 -31.39 -26.75 4.73
CA LYS A 67 -32.01 -25.43 4.64
C LYS A 67 -30.98 -24.36 4.27
N ASP A 68 -29.81 -24.36 4.92
CA ASP A 68 -28.73 -23.40 4.67
C ASP A 68 -28.15 -23.56 3.25
N VAL A 69 -27.94 -24.80 2.79
CA VAL A 69 -27.49 -25.09 1.43
C VAL A 69 -28.53 -24.64 0.39
N SER A 70 -29.83 -24.79 0.68
CA SER A 70 -30.90 -24.33 -0.22
C SER A 70 -30.97 -22.80 -0.33
N GLN A 71 -30.75 -22.08 0.78
CA GLN A 71 -30.66 -20.62 0.78
C GLN A 71 -29.40 -20.13 0.06
N GLY A 72 -28.25 -20.78 0.30
CA GLY A 72 -27.01 -20.49 -0.41
C GLY A 72 -27.15 -20.65 -1.92
N ARG A 73 -27.79 -21.73 -2.39
CA ARG A 73 -28.06 -21.94 -3.83
C ARG A 73 -28.96 -20.87 -4.44
N LYS A 74 -30.01 -20.43 -3.73
CA LYS A 74 -30.87 -19.33 -4.22
C LYS A 74 -30.09 -18.03 -4.35
N ARG A 75 -29.25 -17.72 -3.36
CA ARG A 75 -28.40 -16.52 -3.36
C ARG A 75 -27.40 -16.54 -4.52
N CYS A 76 -26.80 -17.70 -4.81
CA CYS A 76 -25.90 -17.84 -5.97
C CYS A 76 -26.63 -17.64 -7.30
N ALA A 77 -27.85 -18.17 -7.46
CA ALA A 77 -28.64 -17.97 -8.68
C ALA A 77 -29.05 -16.50 -8.88
N GLU A 78 -29.41 -15.79 -7.79
CA GLU A 78 -29.70 -14.35 -7.83
C GLU A 78 -28.47 -13.54 -8.25
N LEU A 79 -27.28 -13.91 -7.76
CA LEU A 79 -26.02 -13.25 -8.13
C LEU A 79 -25.62 -13.50 -9.59
N GLU A 80 -25.82 -14.71 -10.10
CA GLU A 80 -25.56 -15.02 -11.51
C GLU A 80 -26.45 -14.17 -12.45
N GLU A 81 -27.70 -13.91 -12.07
CA GLU A 81 -28.63 -13.09 -12.85
C GLU A 81 -28.27 -11.58 -12.77
N GLU A 82 -27.80 -11.10 -11.61
CA GLU A 82 -27.28 -9.73 -11.45
C GLU A 82 -25.97 -9.52 -12.24
N LEU A 83 -25.07 -10.51 -12.27
CA LEU A 83 -23.82 -10.48 -13.04
C LEU A 83 -24.06 -10.36 -14.54
N ASP A 84 -25.02 -11.13 -15.06
CA ASP A 84 -25.39 -11.09 -16.47
C ASP A 84 -26.00 -9.73 -16.86
N GLN A 85 -26.73 -9.10 -15.95
CA GLN A 85 -27.30 -7.76 -16.15
C GLN A 85 -26.20 -6.68 -16.15
N VAL A 86 -25.26 -6.73 -15.20
CA VAL A 86 -24.14 -5.79 -15.12
C VAL A 86 -23.19 -5.94 -16.30
N ASN A 87 -22.89 -7.17 -16.73
CA ASN A 87 -22.06 -7.43 -17.92
C ASN A 87 -22.70 -6.89 -19.20
N LYS A 88 -24.04 -6.90 -19.29
CA LYS A 88 -24.77 -6.30 -20.40
C LYS A 88 -24.68 -4.77 -20.40
N GLU A 89 -24.79 -4.14 -19.23
CA GLU A 89 -24.63 -2.68 -19.07
C GLU A 89 -23.19 -2.22 -19.34
N ILE A 90 -22.19 -2.99 -18.91
CA ILE A 90 -20.79 -2.75 -19.24
C ILE A 90 -20.54 -2.95 -20.74
N GLY A 91 -21.13 -3.97 -21.37
CA GLY A 91 -21.03 -4.19 -22.81
C GLY A 91 -21.58 -3.02 -23.63
N GLU A 92 -22.73 -2.48 -23.25
CA GLU A 92 -23.33 -1.30 -23.90
C GLU A 92 -22.48 -0.02 -23.70
N ALA A 93 -21.80 0.12 -22.55
CA ALA A 93 -20.85 1.20 -22.31
C ALA A 93 -19.51 1.02 -23.04
N LEU A 94 -19.05 -0.23 -23.23
CA LEU A 94 -17.82 -0.55 -23.93
C LEU A 94 -17.97 -0.41 -25.45
N ASP A 95 -19.14 -0.73 -26.01
CA ASP A 95 -19.48 -0.53 -27.43
C ASP A 95 -19.52 0.97 -27.81
N LEU A 96 -19.80 1.87 -26.84
CA LEU A 96 -19.64 3.32 -26.99
C LEU A 96 -18.16 3.78 -26.91
N ILE A 97 -17.28 2.96 -26.32
CA ILE A 97 -15.84 3.23 -26.11
C ILE A 97 -14.96 2.49 -27.14
N GLU A 98 -15.53 1.75 -28.10
CA GLU A 98 -14.82 1.27 -29.30
C GLU A 98 -14.39 2.40 -30.27
N MET A 99 -14.15 3.62 -29.78
CA MET A 99 -13.45 4.69 -30.49
C MET A 99 -11.93 4.61 -30.27
N LYS A 100 -11.33 3.43 -30.45
CA LYS A 100 -9.88 3.16 -30.26
C LYS A 100 -8.95 3.92 -31.25
N GLN A 101 -9.46 4.88 -32.03
CA GLN A 101 -8.74 5.58 -33.09
C GLN A 101 -8.40 7.06 -32.79
N TYR A 102 -8.86 7.60 -31.65
CA TYR A 102 -8.80 9.04 -31.36
C TYR A 102 -8.25 9.32 -29.95
N GLY A 103 -7.39 10.33 -29.82
CA GLY A 103 -6.65 10.63 -28.59
C GLY A 103 -5.99 12.02 -28.62
N ARG A 104 -5.32 12.41 -27.54
CA ARG A 104 -4.61 13.70 -27.48
C ARG A 104 -3.36 13.67 -28.34
N LEU A 105 -2.98 14.82 -28.91
CA LEU A 105 -1.85 14.90 -29.84
C LEU A 105 -0.53 14.40 -29.20
N ILE A 106 -0.32 14.62 -27.90
CA ILE A 106 0.80 14.07 -27.13
C ILE A 106 0.85 12.54 -27.13
N ASP A 107 -0.28 11.87 -27.14
CA ASP A 107 -0.36 10.41 -27.12
C ASP A 107 -0.09 9.82 -28.50
N LEU A 108 -0.45 10.57 -29.56
CA LEU A 108 -0.40 10.14 -30.95
C LEU A 108 0.96 10.38 -31.65
N CYS A 109 1.87 11.15 -31.03
CA CYS A 109 3.19 11.41 -31.61
C CYS A 109 4.33 11.30 -30.57
N GLU A 110 5.58 11.25 -31.04
CA GLU A 110 6.76 11.15 -30.18
C GLU A 110 7.97 11.86 -30.81
N PRO A 111 8.75 12.64 -30.05
CA PRO A 111 10.03 13.19 -30.52
C PRO A 111 11.04 12.08 -30.85
N ASN A 112 11.69 12.14 -32.02
CA ASN A 112 12.73 11.16 -32.41
C ASN A 112 13.96 11.16 -31.48
N HIS A 113 14.28 12.32 -30.87
CA HIS A 113 15.42 12.47 -29.97
C HIS A 113 15.09 13.36 -28.77
N LYS A 114 15.67 13.03 -27.61
CA LYS A 114 15.47 13.77 -26.35
C LYS A 114 15.83 15.25 -26.45
N ARG A 115 16.90 15.59 -27.19
CA ARG A 115 17.34 16.98 -27.43
C ARG A 115 16.27 17.85 -28.10
N CYS A 116 15.37 17.26 -28.88
CA CYS A 116 14.35 17.99 -29.63
C CYS A 116 13.02 18.12 -28.86
N GLN A 117 12.87 17.47 -27.70
CA GLN A 117 11.63 17.49 -26.90
C GLN A 117 11.21 18.93 -26.56
N LEU A 118 12.17 19.78 -26.16
CA LEU A 118 11.91 21.17 -25.78
C LEU A 118 11.41 22.00 -26.98
N ALA A 119 12.09 21.89 -28.12
CA ALA A 119 11.72 22.56 -29.37
C ALA A 119 10.33 22.13 -29.86
N ILE A 120 10.03 20.83 -29.84
CA ILE A 120 8.73 20.27 -30.26
C ILE A 120 7.62 20.73 -29.31
N THR A 121 7.85 20.67 -27.99
CA THR A 121 6.90 21.14 -26.98
C THR A 121 6.56 22.62 -27.18
N LYS A 122 7.55 23.44 -27.53
CA LYS A 122 7.36 24.87 -27.83
C LYS A 122 6.55 25.09 -29.10
N VAL A 123 6.79 24.30 -30.15
CA VAL A 123 6.08 24.41 -31.44
C VAL A 123 4.63 23.95 -31.34
N LEU A 124 4.39 22.81 -30.69
CA LEU A 124 3.05 22.27 -30.46
C LEU A 124 2.25 23.13 -29.49
N GLY A 125 2.89 23.66 -28.44
CA GLY A 125 2.30 24.61 -27.50
C GLY A 125 0.96 24.12 -26.95
N ARG A 126 -0.10 24.90 -27.15
CA ARG A 126 -1.47 24.57 -26.71
C ARG A 126 -2.09 23.39 -27.48
N ASN A 127 -1.58 23.07 -28.67
CA ASN A 127 -2.09 21.97 -29.48
C ASN A 127 -1.62 20.60 -28.99
N MET A 128 -0.65 20.55 -28.07
CA MET A 128 -0.17 19.32 -27.43
C MET A 128 -1.29 18.56 -26.71
N ASP A 129 -2.20 19.30 -26.05
CA ASP A 129 -3.34 18.74 -25.32
C ASP A 129 -4.63 18.69 -26.17
N SER A 130 -4.55 18.98 -27.48
CA SER A 130 -5.74 18.92 -28.34
C SER A 130 -6.10 17.48 -28.70
N ILE A 131 -7.40 17.16 -28.64
CA ILE A 131 -7.95 15.84 -28.98
C ILE A 131 -8.15 15.76 -30.49
N VAL A 132 -7.54 14.77 -31.13
CA VAL A 132 -7.72 14.49 -32.56
C VAL A 132 -8.93 13.59 -32.74
N VAL A 133 -9.88 14.00 -33.58
CA VAL A 133 -11.14 13.29 -33.86
C VAL A 133 -11.29 13.10 -35.37
N GLY A 134 -11.91 12.03 -35.83
CA GLY A 134 -12.10 11.76 -37.26
C GLY A 134 -13.12 12.70 -37.89
N HIS A 135 -14.38 12.55 -37.48
CA HIS A 135 -15.53 13.25 -38.02
C HIS A 135 -16.01 14.40 -37.11
N GLU A 136 -16.60 15.44 -37.70
CA GLU A 136 -17.18 16.57 -36.96
C GLU A 136 -18.39 16.16 -36.10
N THR A 137 -19.19 15.19 -36.55
CA THR A 137 -20.37 14.70 -35.84
C THR A 137 -20.03 14.17 -34.45
N THR A 138 -18.90 13.46 -34.33
CA THR A 138 -18.37 12.97 -33.05
C THR A 138 -18.04 14.12 -32.09
N VAL A 139 -17.49 15.23 -32.62
CA VAL A 139 -17.18 16.43 -31.80
C VAL A 139 -18.45 17.05 -31.24
N GLN A 140 -19.55 17.09 -32.01
CA GLN A 140 -20.81 17.65 -31.55
C GLN A 140 -21.43 16.81 -30.42
N SER A 141 -21.44 15.48 -30.57
CA SER A 141 -21.91 14.56 -29.52
C SER A 141 -21.06 14.66 -28.26
N TYR A 142 -19.73 14.75 -28.40
CA TYR A 142 -18.81 14.86 -27.28
C TYR A 142 -18.95 16.20 -26.54
N LEU A 143 -19.12 17.31 -27.26
CA LEU A 143 -19.40 18.63 -26.67
C LEU A 143 -20.73 18.67 -25.92
N HIS A 144 -21.74 17.96 -26.40
CA HIS A 144 -23.01 17.82 -25.70
C HIS A 144 -22.82 17.09 -24.37
N TYR A 145 -22.14 15.94 -24.40
CA TYR A 145 -21.81 15.15 -23.23
C TYR A 145 -20.99 15.95 -22.19
N MET A 146 -19.96 16.68 -22.63
CA MET A 146 -19.13 17.50 -21.73
C MET A 146 -19.91 18.63 -21.06
N LYS A 147 -20.85 19.26 -21.77
CA LYS A 147 -21.69 20.32 -21.22
C LYS A 147 -22.67 19.80 -20.18
N GLU A 148 -23.21 18.61 -20.39
CA GLU A 148 -24.13 17.96 -19.44
C GLU A 148 -23.43 17.65 -18.12
N HIS A 149 -22.19 17.15 -18.19
CA HIS A 149 -21.39 16.77 -17.03
C HIS A 149 -20.54 17.91 -16.44
N ARG A 150 -20.65 19.13 -17.00
CA ARG A 150 -19.91 20.35 -16.57
C ARG A 150 -18.38 20.18 -16.57
N TYR A 151 -17.83 19.44 -17.53
CA TYR A 151 -16.39 19.33 -17.71
C TYR A 151 -15.77 20.62 -18.30
N GLU A 152 -14.47 20.82 -18.07
CA GLU A 152 -13.72 21.97 -18.61
C GLU A 152 -13.65 21.94 -20.15
N PRO A 153 -13.63 23.11 -20.80
CA PRO A 153 -13.58 23.18 -22.26
C PRO A 153 -12.24 22.68 -22.82
N GLU A 154 -12.28 21.55 -23.53
CA GLU A 154 -11.14 21.01 -24.26
C GLU A 154 -11.14 21.42 -25.75
N ARG A 155 -9.99 21.23 -26.42
CA ARG A 155 -9.78 21.63 -27.82
C ARG A 155 -9.76 20.42 -28.74
N PHE A 156 -10.62 20.44 -29.78
CA PHE A 156 -10.74 19.34 -30.74
C PHE A 156 -10.13 19.68 -32.10
N LEU A 157 -9.55 18.67 -32.75
CA LEU A 157 -8.98 18.73 -34.10
C LEU A 157 -9.67 17.68 -34.99
N PRO A 158 -10.77 18.04 -35.69
CA PRO A 158 -11.46 17.14 -36.60
C PRO A 158 -10.67 16.96 -37.92
N LEU A 159 -10.20 15.74 -38.20
CA LEU A 159 -9.34 15.42 -39.35
C LEU A 159 -10.02 15.67 -40.71
N ASP A 160 -11.34 15.56 -40.76
CA ASP A 160 -12.13 15.79 -41.98
C ASP A 160 -12.23 17.27 -42.36
N TYR A 161 -12.35 18.15 -41.38
CA TYR A 161 -12.65 19.58 -41.60
C TYR A 161 -11.44 20.49 -41.37
N ILE A 162 -10.33 19.96 -40.85
CA ILE A 162 -9.14 20.76 -40.55
C ILE A 162 -8.53 21.34 -41.84
N LYS A 163 -8.53 22.67 -41.95
CA LYS A 163 -7.89 23.39 -43.05
C LYS A 163 -6.40 23.51 -42.77
N VAL A 164 -5.59 22.82 -43.56
CA VAL A 164 -4.13 22.88 -43.50
C VAL A 164 -3.56 23.58 -44.71
N THR A 165 -2.55 24.42 -44.50
CA THR A 165 -1.71 24.95 -45.58
C THR A 165 -0.67 23.89 -45.93
N LEU A 166 -0.53 23.57 -47.21
CA LEU A 166 0.45 22.57 -47.68
C LEU A 166 1.88 22.95 -47.29
N VAL A 167 2.68 21.93 -46.95
CA VAL A 167 4.11 22.10 -46.69
C VAL A 167 4.78 22.62 -47.95
N ASN A 168 5.63 23.64 -47.80
CA ASN A 168 6.47 24.06 -48.93
C ASN A 168 7.56 23.00 -49.12
N GLU A 169 7.48 22.20 -50.18
CA GLU A 169 8.42 21.12 -50.50
C GLU A 169 9.88 21.61 -50.59
N GLN A 170 10.08 22.89 -50.95
CA GLN A 170 11.39 23.54 -50.95
C GLN A 170 12.06 23.59 -49.57
N LEU A 171 11.29 23.44 -48.47
CA LEU A 171 11.82 23.40 -47.10
C LEU A 171 12.27 21.99 -46.68
N HIS A 172 11.89 20.93 -47.40
CA HIS A 172 12.43 19.57 -47.21
C HIS A 172 13.78 19.38 -47.93
N GLU A 173 14.03 20.16 -48.99
CA GLU A 173 15.22 20.04 -49.84
C GLU A 173 16.40 20.93 -49.41
N LEU A 174 16.26 21.71 -48.33
CA LEU A 174 17.34 22.51 -47.76
C LEU A 174 18.41 21.60 -47.14
N GLN A 175 19.34 21.10 -47.97
CA GLN A 175 20.52 20.33 -47.53
C GLN A 175 21.65 21.21 -47.00
N GLU A 176 21.60 22.52 -47.23
CA GLU A 176 22.56 23.48 -46.69
C GLU A 176 21.84 24.63 -45.95
N PRO A 177 22.27 24.97 -44.71
CA PRO A 177 23.33 24.32 -43.91
C PRO A 177 22.84 23.09 -43.14
N LYS A 178 23.80 22.26 -42.70
CA LYS A 178 23.62 20.90 -42.11
C LYS A 178 22.74 20.80 -40.84
N ASN A 179 22.27 21.92 -40.27
CA ASN A 179 21.71 21.97 -38.91
C ASN A 179 20.26 22.49 -38.83
N VAL A 180 19.54 22.56 -39.96
CA VAL A 180 18.12 22.98 -39.99
C VAL A 180 17.26 21.83 -40.50
N LYS A 181 16.21 21.48 -39.77
CA LYS A 181 15.27 20.40 -40.15
C LYS A 181 13.83 20.84 -39.98
N HIS A 182 12.92 20.30 -40.78
CA HIS A 182 11.50 20.52 -40.59
C HIS A 182 11.02 19.82 -39.31
N VAL A 183 10.16 20.46 -38.51
CA VAL A 183 9.68 19.90 -37.23
C VAL A 183 9.01 18.53 -37.44
N LEU A 184 8.26 18.34 -38.52
CA LEU A 184 7.60 17.07 -38.84
C LEU A 184 8.59 15.90 -39.06
N ASP A 185 9.82 16.16 -39.51
CA ASP A 185 10.83 15.10 -39.69
C ASP A 185 11.45 14.63 -38.37
N VAL A 186 11.32 15.46 -37.34
CA VAL A 186 11.87 15.21 -36.01
C VAL A 186 10.83 14.55 -35.09
N ILE A 187 9.58 14.39 -35.56
CA ILE A 187 8.49 13.74 -34.84
C ILE A 187 8.16 12.40 -35.50
N LYS A 188 8.03 11.35 -34.70
CA LYS A 188 7.47 10.05 -35.06
C LYS A 188 5.96 10.06 -34.89
N TYR A 189 5.22 9.68 -35.93
CA TYR A 189 3.77 9.64 -35.92
C TYR A 189 3.24 8.69 -37.02
N ASP A 190 1.96 8.32 -36.91
CA ASP A 190 1.26 7.55 -37.94
C ASP A 190 0.64 8.46 -39.02
N LYS A 191 0.66 8.03 -40.28
CA LYS A 191 0.28 8.83 -41.46
C LYS A 191 -1.13 9.39 -41.39
N GLN A 192 -2.05 8.68 -40.73
CA GLN A 192 -3.42 9.13 -40.50
C GLN A 192 -3.51 10.48 -39.76
N TYR A 193 -2.52 10.80 -38.91
CA TYR A 193 -2.50 12.04 -38.11
C TYR A 193 -1.71 13.17 -38.76
N TYR A 194 -1.23 13.00 -40.00
CA TYR A 194 -0.42 13.99 -40.71
C TYR A 194 -1.10 15.37 -40.78
N LYS A 195 -2.41 15.42 -41.06
CA LYS A 195 -3.16 16.68 -41.11
C LYS A 195 -3.20 17.41 -39.76
N ALA A 196 -3.38 16.69 -38.65
CA ALA A 196 -3.40 17.29 -37.32
C ALA A 196 -2.03 17.86 -36.92
N LEU A 197 -0.96 17.12 -37.22
CA LEU A 197 0.42 17.58 -36.97
C LEU A 197 0.82 18.73 -37.88
N LEU A 198 0.41 18.71 -39.15
CA LEU A 198 0.65 19.82 -40.08
C LEU A 198 -0.07 21.09 -39.63
N TYR A 199 -1.30 20.98 -39.11
CA TYR A 199 -2.00 22.12 -38.50
C TYR A 199 -1.26 22.67 -37.27
N ALA A 200 -0.78 21.79 -36.40
CA ALA A 200 -0.12 22.20 -35.16
C ALA A 200 1.29 22.79 -35.38
N CYS A 201 2.08 22.15 -36.24
CA CYS A 201 3.47 22.52 -36.51
C CYS A 201 3.58 23.58 -37.62
N GLY A 202 2.75 23.49 -38.65
CA GLY A 202 2.89 24.26 -39.89
C GLY A 202 4.25 24.03 -40.54
N ASN A 203 4.74 25.05 -41.26
CA ASN A 203 6.08 25.06 -41.88
C ASN A 203 7.17 25.47 -40.86
N ALA A 204 7.12 24.92 -39.65
CA ALA A 204 8.08 25.25 -38.61
C ALA A 204 9.40 24.49 -38.79
N LEU A 205 10.50 25.18 -38.56
CA LEU A 205 11.86 24.65 -38.67
C LEU A 205 12.52 24.57 -37.29
N VAL A 206 13.35 23.55 -37.08
CA VAL A 206 14.19 23.37 -35.87
C VAL A 206 15.64 23.64 -36.25
N CYS A 207 16.32 24.45 -35.44
CA CYS A 207 17.75 24.75 -35.54
C CYS A 207 18.47 24.43 -34.23
N ASP A 208 19.77 24.14 -34.31
CA ASP A 208 20.59 23.82 -33.12
C ASP A 208 20.94 25.06 -32.29
N ASN A 209 21.21 26.20 -32.93
CA ASN A 209 21.69 27.43 -32.27
C ASN A 209 20.74 28.62 -32.45
N ASP A 210 20.67 29.49 -31.43
CA ASP A 210 19.83 30.70 -31.44
C ASP A 210 20.26 31.73 -32.49
N GLU A 211 21.57 31.83 -32.80
CA GLU A 211 22.08 32.72 -33.86
C GLU A 211 21.62 32.27 -35.25
N ASP A 212 21.74 30.98 -35.53
CA ASP A 212 21.27 30.39 -36.79
C ASP A 212 19.75 30.52 -36.90
N THR A 213 19.04 30.31 -35.79
CA THR A 213 17.58 30.48 -35.72
C THR A 213 17.16 31.90 -36.12
N ARG A 214 17.88 32.93 -35.65
CA ARG A 214 17.61 34.34 -36.00
C ARG A 214 17.87 34.63 -37.48
N LYS A 215 18.98 34.10 -38.02
CA LYS A 215 19.33 34.23 -39.45
C LYS A 215 18.24 33.64 -40.32
N PHE A 216 17.82 32.41 -40.07
CA PHE A 216 16.77 31.74 -40.86
C PHE A 216 15.37 32.34 -40.70
N ALA A 217 15.10 33.00 -39.58
CA ALA A 217 13.82 33.67 -39.37
C ALA A 217 13.69 34.95 -40.22
N TYR A 218 14.78 35.72 -40.41
CA TYR A 218 14.71 37.11 -40.90
C TYR A 218 15.65 37.49 -42.05
N GLU A 219 16.69 36.70 -42.37
CA GLU A 219 17.73 37.08 -43.33
C GLU A 219 17.33 36.86 -44.80
N SER A 220 16.28 36.08 -45.06
CA SER A 220 15.70 35.95 -46.41
C SER A 220 14.62 37.01 -46.65
N GLU A 221 14.88 37.98 -47.54
CA GLU A 221 13.96 39.08 -47.87
C GLU A 221 12.61 38.63 -48.45
N SER A 222 12.51 37.40 -48.97
CA SER A 222 11.35 36.91 -49.71
C SER A 222 10.38 36.03 -48.91
N GLN A 223 10.80 35.36 -47.82
CA GLN A 223 9.92 34.52 -47.00
C GLN A 223 10.38 34.46 -45.53
N LYS A 224 9.53 34.95 -44.61
CA LYS A 224 9.71 34.77 -43.16
C LYS A 224 9.23 33.38 -42.74
N ASN A 225 10.09 32.65 -42.04
CA ASN A 225 9.81 31.30 -41.55
C ASN A 225 9.64 31.26 -40.03
N LYS A 226 8.81 30.33 -39.55
CA LYS A 226 8.68 30.07 -38.11
C LYS A 226 9.83 29.13 -37.72
N VAL A 227 10.75 29.57 -36.88
CA VAL A 227 11.97 28.80 -36.56
C VAL A 227 12.12 28.70 -35.04
N VAL A 228 12.43 27.50 -34.54
CA VAL A 228 12.66 27.22 -33.12
C VAL A 228 14.07 26.69 -32.92
N SER A 229 14.75 27.19 -31.90
CA SER A 229 16.03 26.65 -31.41
C SER A 229 15.80 25.40 -30.54
N LEU A 230 16.77 24.48 -30.46
CA LEU A 230 16.77 23.40 -29.47
C LEU A 230 16.62 23.90 -28.03
N ASN A 231 17.05 25.13 -27.74
CA ASN A 231 16.89 25.77 -26.43
C ASN A 231 15.47 26.29 -26.14
N GLY A 232 14.54 26.16 -27.08
CA GLY A 232 13.15 26.57 -26.92
C GLY A 232 12.86 28.04 -27.24
N THR A 233 13.85 28.77 -27.79
CA THR A 233 13.65 30.12 -28.35
C THR A 233 12.93 30.01 -29.69
N LEU A 234 11.71 30.56 -29.77
CA LEU A 234 10.86 30.54 -30.97
C LEU A 234 10.82 31.93 -31.60
N PHE A 235 11.12 31.99 -32.89
CA PHE A 235 10.95 33.15 -33.76
C PHE A 235 9.72 32.93 -34.65
N SER A 236 8.73 33.80 -34.50
CA SER A 236 7.49 33.76 -35.29
C SER A 236 7.63 34.56 -36.58
N LYS A 237 6.78 34.26 -37.58
CA LYS A 237 6.67 35.05 -38.82
C LYS A 237 6.19 36.49 -38.57
N SER A 238 5.59 36.73 -37.40
CA SER A 238 5.08 38.04 -36.95
C SER A 238 6.13 38.86 -36.17
N ASP A 239 7.42 38.50 -36.28
CA ASP A 239 8.55 39.14 -35.58
C ASP A 239 8.50 39.03 -34.05
N ILE A 240 7.62 38.17 -33.51
CA ILE A 240 7.53 37.86 -32.08
C ILE A 240 8.61 36.83 -31.75
N ILE A 241 9.49 37.18 -30.81
CA ILE A 241 10.48 36.29 -30.23
C ILE A 241 9.95 35.83 -28.87
N SER A 242 9.87 34.51 -28.65
CA SER A 242 9.47 33.97 -27.35
C SER A 242 10.46 32.92 -26.85
N GLY A 243 11.04 33.15 -25.68
CA GLY A 243 11.98 32.25 -25.01
C GLY A 243 11.96 32.46 -23.49
N GLY A 244 12.66 31.59 -22.74
CA GLY A 244 13.03 31.88 -21.35
C GLY A 244 12.03 31.58 -20.22
N SER A 245 11.09 30.63 -20.34
CA SER A 245 10.24 30.28 -19.18
C SER A 245 10.71 29.02 -18.45
N SER A 246 10.74 29.07 -17.12
CA SER A 246 10.92 27.90 -16.25
C SER A 246 9.84 26.82 -16.54
N GLU A 247 8.65 27.27 -16.93
CA GLU A 247 7.51 26.42 -17.33
C GLU A 247 7.80 25.55 -18.58
N LEU A 248 8.58 26.06 -19.53
CA LEU A 248 9.00 25.31 -20.73
C LEU A 248 10.01 24.22 -20.41
N LYS A 249 10.71 24.26 -19.27
CA LYS A 249 11.61 23.17 -18.82
C LYS A 249 10.85 22.06 -18.08
N ALA A 250 9.67 22.35 -17.53
CA ALA A 250 8.83 21.35 -16.85
C ALA A 250 7.95 20.55 -17.82
N ARG A 251 7.34 21.20 -18.83
CA ARG A 251 6.44 20.55 -19.80
C ARG A 251 7.05 19.38 -20.60
N PRO A 252 8.34 19.39 -20.99
CA PRO A 252 8.96 18.27 -21.69
C PRO A 252 9.04 16.98 -20.86
N LYS A 253 8.99 17.06 -19.52
CA LYS A 253 8.92 15.87 -18.65
C LYS A 253 7.70 15.00 -18.93
N ARG A 254 6.61 15.58 -19.46
CA ARG A 254 5.41 14.84 -19.87
C ARG A 254 5.68 13.81 -20.97
N TRP A 255 6.70 14.03 -21.81
CA TRP A 255 7.14 13.02 -22.78
C TRP A 255 7.83 11.83 -22.10
N ASP A 256 8.60 12.08 -21.04
CA ASP A 256 9.25 11.03 -20.25
C ASP A 256 8.22 10.27 -19.39
N GLU A 257 7.18 10.95 -18.87
CA GLU A 257 6.06 10.34 -18.14
C GLU A 257 5.23 9.39 -19.02
N LYS A 258 4.99 9.75 -20.29
CA LYS A 258 4.33 8.88 -21.27
C LYS A 258 5.03 7.53 -21.44
N HIS A 259 6.38 7.52 -21.44
CA HIS A 259 7.13 6.26 -21.49
C HIS A 259 6.95 5.42 -20.23
N LEU A 260 6.85 6.05 -19.06
CA LEU A 260 6.54 5.36 -17.80
C LEU A 260 5.12 4.79 -17.81
N ASP A 261 4.15 5.50 -18.36
CA ASP A 261 2.77 5.02 -18.43
C ASP A 261 2.59 3.88 -19.44
N ALA A 262 3.27 3.93 -20.60
CA ALA A 262 3.33 2.80 -21.53
C ALA A 262 3.96 1.56 -20.87
N LEU A 263 5.00 1.77 -20.06
CA LEU A 263 5.65 0.69 -19.31
C LEU A 263 4.73 0.13 -18.21
N ARG A 264 3.99 0.99 -17.50
CA ARG A 264 2.96 0.60 -16.52
C ARG A 264 1.85 -0.23 -17.17
N LEU A 265 1.37 0.17 -18.34
CA LEU A 265 0.33 -0.56 -19.07
C LEU A 265 0.80 -1.98 -19.43
N HIS A 266 2.02 -2.10 -19.96
CA HIS A 266 2.62 -3.40 -20.27
C HIS A 266 2.82 -4.27 -19.01
N PHE A 267 3.18 -3.67 -17.86
CA PHE A 267 3.24 -4.41 -16.59
C PHE A 267 1.85 -4.84 -16.10
N LYS A 268 0.82 -4.00 -16.29
CA LYS A 268 -0.57 -4.31 -15.94
C LYS A 268 -1.12 -5.47 -16.76
N GLU A 269 -0.91 -5.46 -18.08
CA GLU A 269 -1.30 -6.59 -18.96
C GLU A 269 -0.60 -7.89 -18.52
N LYS A 270 0.68 -7.82 -18.17
CA LYS A 270 1.39 -8.99 -17.62
C LYS A 270 0.78 -9.47 -16.31
N LEU A 271 0.45 -8.56 -15.39
CA LEU A 271 -0.20 -8.92 -14.12
C LEU A 271 -1.53 -9.63 -14.35
N GLU A 272 -2.39 -9.11 -15.23
CA GLU A 272 -3.68 -9.74 -15.59
C GLU A 272 -3.48 -11.15 -16.18
N THR A 273 -2.46 -11.36 -17.01
CA THR A 273 -2.14 -12.71 -17.52
C THR A 273 -1.63 -13.66 -16.43
N TYR A 274 -0.90 -13.16 -15.43
CA TYR A 274 -0.45 -13.97 -14.30
C TYR A 274 -1.60 -14.31 -13.35
N GLU A 275 -2.49 -13.35 -13.06
CA GLU A 275 -3.71 -13.58 -12.29
C GLU A 275 -4.60 -14.63 -12.95
N SER A 276 -4.79 -14.54 -14.27
CA SER A 276 -5.54 -15.56 -15.03
C SER A 276 -4.93 -16.96 -14.91
N LYS A 277 -3.59 -17.07 -14.91
CA LYS A 277 -2.87 -18.34 -14.72
C LYS A 277 -3.01 -18.87 -13.29
N ILE A 278 -2.93 -18.00 -12.29
CA ILE A 278 -3.12 -18.36 -10.88
C ILE A 278 -4.54 -18.89 -10.67
N ASN A 279 -5.55 -18.21 -11.20
CA ASN A 279 -6.95 -18.63 -11.09
C ASN A 279 -7.19 -19.99 -11.78
N ALA A 280 -6.60 -20.22 -12.95
CA ALA A 280 -6.69 -21.51 -13.65
C ALA A 280 -6.01 -22.65 -12.86
N LEU A 281 -4.85 -22.38 -12.24
CA LEU A 281 -4.17 -23.36 -11.39
C LEU A 281 -4.96 -23.65 -10.11
N GLN A 282 -5.58 -22.63 -9.50
CA GLN A 282 -6.40 -22.77 -8.31
C GLN A 282 -7.63 -23.66 -8.59
N LEU A 283 -8.34 -23.41 -9.70
CA LEU A 283 -9.46 -24.24 -10.14
C LEU A 283 -9.04 -25.70 -10.38
N ALA A 284 -7.85 -25.92 -10.95
CA ALA A 284 -7.32 -27.26 -11.17
C ALA A 284 -6.98 -27.98 -9.85
N ILE A 285 -6.45 -27.26 -8.85
CA ILE A 285 -6.18 -27.80 -7.51
C ILE A 285 -7.50 -28.20 -6.83
N ASP A 286 -8.50 -27.31 -6.82
CA ASP A 286 -9.82 -27.57 -6.22
C ASP A 286 -10.52 -28.79 -6.85
N GLU A 287 -10.39 -28.98 -8.17
CA GLU A 287 -10.95 -30.15 -8.86
C GLU A 287 -10.25 -31.45 -8.41
N GLN A 288 -8.93 -31.43 -8.27
CA GLN A 288 -8.17 -32.59 -7.80
C GLN A 288 -8.47 -32.91 -6.33
N GLU A 289 -8.58 -31.91 -5.46
CA GLU A 289 -8.97 -32.09 -4.06
C GLU A 289 -10.37 -32.71 -3.94
N LYS A 290 -11.33 -32.23 -4.74
CA LYS A 290 -12.67 -32.84 -4.81
C LYS A 290 -12.60 -34.30 -5.26
N ARG A 291 -11.79 -34.64 -6.26
CA ARG A 291 -11.60 -36.02 -6.73
C ARG A 291 -11.01 -36.92 -5.64
N ILE A 292 -9.94 -36.48 -4.97
CA ILE A 292 -9.30 -37.22 -3.88
C ILE A 292 -10.28 -37.43 -2.73
N SER A 293 -11.02 -36.39 -2.31
CA SER A 293 -12.01 -36.52 -1.22
C SER A 293 -13.11 -37.54 -1.56
N LYS A 294 -13.51 -37.61 -2.83
CA LYS A 294 -14.53 -38.56 -3.30
C LYS A 294 -13.99 -39.98 -3.33
N GLN A 295 -12.73 -40.17 -3.72
CA GLN A 295 -12.05 -41.47 -3.66
C GLN A 295 -11.91 -41.95 -2.22
N LEU A 296 -11.42 -41.10 -1.31
CA LEU A 296 -11.29 -41.42 0.11
C LEU A 296 -12.64 -41.80 0.74
N LYS A 297 -13.71 -41.04 0.46
CA LYS A 297 -15.06 -41.35 0.97
C LYS A 297 -15.57 -42.70 0.48
N ASN A 298 -15.26 -43.07 -0.76
CA ASN A 298 -15.67 -44.36 -1.33
C ASN A 298 -14.84 -45.52 -0.73
N GLU A 299 -13.53 -45.34 -0.55
CA GLU A 299 -12.67 -46.33 0.12
C GLU A 299 -13.13 -46.56 1.55
N HIS A 300 -13.33 -45.50 2.34
CA HIS A 300 -13.87 -45.63 3.70
C HIS A 300 -15.24 -46.28 3.74
N LYS A 301 -16.12 -46.02 2.76
CA LYS A 301 -17.43 -46.67 2.69
C LYS A 301 -17.30 -48.18 2.40
N ASN A 302 -16.37 -48.57 1.53
CA ASN A 302 -16.11 -49.96 1.20
C ASN A 302 -15.48 -50.70 2.38
N GLU A 303 -14.45 -50.12 3.02
CA GLU A 303 -13.85 -50.66 4.24
C GLU A 303 -14.88 -50.81 5.35
N ARG A 304 -15.75 -49.81 5.53
CA ARG A 304 -16.81 -49.86 6.54
C ARG A 304 -17.82 -50.97 6.26
N LEU A 305 -18.17 -51.19 4.99
CA LEU A 305 -19.03 -52.30 4.58
C LEU A 305 -18.35 -53.66 4.78
N GLU A 306 -17.04 -53.75 4.53
CA GLU A 306 -16.26 -54.95 4.81
C GLU A 306 -16.21 -55.27 6.31
N PHE A 307 -15.95 -54.27 7.16
CA PHE A 307 -16.01 -54.42 8.61
C PHE A 307 -17.43 -54.77 9.10
N GLU A 308 -18.46 -54.15 8.54
CA GLU A 308 -19.85 -54.44 8.90
C GLU A 308 -20.22 -55.89 8.53
N ASN A 309 -19.79 -56.37 7.36
CA ASN A 309 -19.94 -57.77 6.96
C ASN A 309 -19.15 -58.73 7.88
N GLN A 310 -17.93 -58.36 8.29
CA GLN A 310 -17.13 -59.14 9.24
C GLN A 310 -17.80 -59.19 10.62
N ILE A 311 -18.29 -58.05 11.13
CA ILE A 311 -19.05 -57.97 12.39
C ILE A 311 -20.29 -58.84 12.31
N THR A 312 -21.03 -58.80 11.21
CA THR A 312 -22.24 -59.63 11.02
C THR A 312 -21.89 -61.12 11.00
N LYS A 313 -20.77 -61.52 10.37
CA LYS A 313 -20.25 -62.89 10.41
C LYS A 313 -19.84 -63.32 11.81
N ILE A 314 -19.17 -62.45 12.56
CA ILE A 314 -18.76 -62.72 13.94
C ILE A 314 -19.98 -62.80 14.85
N GLN A 315 -20.98 -61.93 14.69
CA GLN A 315 -22.22 -61.96 15.45
C GLN A 315 -23.02 -63.25 15.20
N THR A 316 -23.12 -63.67 13.94
CA THR A 316 -23.79 -64.94 13.59
C THR A 316 -23.00 -66.16 14.08
N MET A 317 -21.66 -66.13 14.03
CA MET A 317 -20.81 -67.15 14.67
C MET A 317 -20.94 -67.14 16.19
N LEU A 318 -21.03 -65.97 16.81
CA LEU A 318 -21.19 -65.80 18.26
C LEU A 318 -22.58 -66.26 18.73
N GLU A 319 -23.64 -66.03 17.95
CA GLU A 319 -24.97 -66.59 18.21
C GLU A 319 -24.98 -68.11 18.04
N PHE A 320 -24.28 -68.63 17.03
CA PHE A 320 -24.10 -70.06 16.83
C PHE A 320 -23.27 -70.72 17.95
N GLU A 321 -22.24 -70.05 18.46
CA GLU A 321 -21.41 -70.53 19.57
C GLU A 321 -22.08 -70.36 20.94
N ARG A 322 -22.82 -69.28 21.18
CA ARG A 322 -23.69 -69.14 22.37
C ARG A 322 -24.73 -70.26 22.45
N SER A 323 -25.06 -70.89 21.32
CA SER A 323 -25.94 -72.07 21.26
C SER A 323 -25.23 -73.41 21.58
N ARG A 324 -23.89 -73.42 21.72
CA ARG A 324 -23.10 -74.60 22.08
C ARG A 324 -22.12 -74.28 23.21
N ASP A 325 -22.50 -74.62 24.43
CA ASP A 325 -21.58 -74.68 25.57
C ASP A 325 -20.36 -75.54 25.24
N THR A 326 -19.15 -74.99 25.42
CA THR A 326 -18.35 -75.25 26.63
C THR A 326 -17.01 -74.51 26.50
N ILE A 327 -16.85 -73.45 27.30
CA ILE A 327 -15.64 -72.86 27.94
C ILE A 327 -14.28 -72.94 27.21
N GLY A 328 -13.85 -74.07 26.65
CA GLY A 328 -12.54 -74.22 26.00
C GLY A 328 -12.39 -73.47 24.67
N HIS A 329 -13.46 -73.25 23.90
CA HIS A 329 -13.35 -72.45 22.66
C HIS A 329 -13.26 -70.95 22.96
N VAL A 330 -13.89 -70.50 24.05
CA VAL A 330 -13.81 -69.11 24.51
C VAL A 330 -12.41 -68.80 25.04
N GLU A 331 -11.75 -69.74 25.72
CA GLU A 331 -10.34 -69.58 26.14
C GLU A 331 -9.41 -69.44 24.92
N GLN A 332 -9.66 -70.21 23.86
CA GLN A 332 -8.84 -70.16 22.63
C GLN A 332 -9.07 -68.88 21.82
N ILE A 333 -10.31 -68.40 21.73
CA ILE A 333 -10.62 -67.09 21.12
C ILE A 333 -10.06 -65.94 21.95
N ILE A 334 -10.06 -66.03 23.29
CA ILE A 334 -9.42 -65.03 24.15
C ILE A 334 -7.91 -64.99 23.91
N GLU A 335 -7.26 -66.13 23.72
CA GLU A 335 -5.83 -66.21 23.41
C GLU A 335 -5.50 -65.63 22.03
N ASP A 336 -6.32 -65.93 21.02
CA ASP A 336 -6.18 -65.36 19.67
C ASP A 336 -6.42 -63.84 19.65
N LEU A 337 -7.45 -63.35 20.35
CA LEU A 337 -7.71 -61.91 20.50
C LEU A 337 -6.62 -61.20 21.31
N GLN A 338 -6.02 -61.87 22.30
CA GLN A 338 -4.88 -61.32 23.03
C GLN A 338 -3.65 -61.16 22.13
N ASN A 339 -3.43 -62.11 21.20
CA ASN A 339 -2.36 -62.02 20.21
C ASN A 339 -2.62 -60.90 19.19
N GLU A 340 -3.84 -60.75 18.68
CA GLU A 340 -4.18 -59.63 17.79
C GLU A 340 -4.05 -58.27 18.48
N ILE A 341 -4.45 -58.16 19.75
CA ILE A 341 -4.26 -56.95 20.56
C ILE A 341 -2.77 -56.65 20.76
N SER A 342 -1.93 -57.68 20.91
CA SER A 342 -0.47 -57.54 21.00
C SER A 342 0.12 -56.99 19.69
N GLU A 343 -0.25 -57.56 18.55
CA GLU A 343 0.22 -57.08 17.23
C GLU A 343 -0.23 -55.64 16.94
N ILE A 344 -1.47 -55.29 17.30
CA ILE A 344 -1.97 -53.92 17.16
C ILE A 344 -1.19 -52.97 18.09
N LYS A 345 -0.87 -53.38 19.32
CA LYS A 345 -0.03 -52.59 20.24
C LYS A 345 1.37 -52.35 19.68
N ASP A 346 2.00 -53.37 19.09
CA ASP A 346 3.33 -53.26 18.50
C ASP A 346 3.32 -52.32 17.28
N ARG A 347 2.28 -52.41 16.42
CA ARG A 347 2.08 -51.46 15.32
C ARG A 347 1.87 -50.02 15.81
N LEU A 348 1.15 -49.84 16.92
CA LEU A 348 0.91 -48.53 17.53
C LEU A 348 2.21 -47.95 18.13
N LEU A 349 3.06 -48.80 18.70
CA LEU A 349 4.38 -48.41 19.20
C LEU A 349 5.30 -47.98 18.05
N ASP A 350 5.27 -48.69 16.92
CA ASP A 350 6.06 -48.35 15.73
C ASP A 350 5.58 -47.06 15.06
N GLN A 351 4.26 -46.81 15.02
CA GLN A 351 3.71 -45.53 14.57
C GLN A 351 4.09 -44.39 15.52
N LYS A 352 4.07 -44.59 16.84
CA LYS A 352 4.54 -43.58 17.81
C LYS A 352 6.00 -43.20 17.59
N LYS A 353 6.88 -44.18 17.34
CA LYS A 353 8.30 -43.91 17.03
C LYS A 353 8.46 -43.08 15.74
N LYS A 354 7.65 -43.33 14.71
CA LYS A 354 7.66 -42.53 13.47
C LYS A 354 7.20 -41.08 13.74
N ILE A 355 6.17 -40.90 14.56
CA ILE A 355 5.70 -39.58 14.97
C ILE A 355 6.80 -38.83 15.74
N GLU A 356 7.44 -39.48 16.73
CA GLU A 356 8.54 -38.86 17.48
C GLU A 356 9.75 -38.48 16.58
N PHE A 357 10.02 -39.27 15.54
CA PHE A 357 11.06 -38.95 14.57
C PHE A 357 10.69 -37.72 13.73
N GLN A 358 9.46 -37.66 13.22
CA GLN A 358 8.96 -36.51 12.45
C GLN A 358 8.88 -35.23 13.30
N GLU A 359 8.47 -35.34 14.56
CA GLU A 359 8.48 -34.22 15.51
C GLU A 359 9.90 -33.67 15.75
N ARG A 360 10.90 -34.56 15.76
CA ARG A 360 12.32 -34.17 15.89
C ARG A 360 12.82 -33.45 14.64
N GLU A 361 12.48 -33.92 13.44
CA GLU A 361 12.81 -33.23 12.19
C GLU A 361 12.14 -31.84 12.11
N ILE A 362 10.87 -31.72 12.51
CA ILE A 362 10.17 -30.44 12.59
C ILE A 362 10.85 -29.49 13.59
N ALA A 363 11.31 -30.01 14.73
CA ALA A 363 12.03 -29.21 15.72
C ALA A 363 13.38 -28.68 15.19
N ASP A 364 14.10 -29.47 14.41
CA ASP A 364 15.37 -29.05 13.80
C ASP A 364 15.14 -28.06 12.65
N CYS A 365 14.10 -28.25 11.82
CA CYS A 365 13.68 -27.24 10.84
C CYS A 365 13.33 -25.90 11.49
N ARG A 366 12.63 -25.91 12.63
CA ARG A 366 12.30 -24.69 13.38
C ARG A 366 13.56 -23.96 13.89
N LYS A 367 14.59 -24.68 14.32
CA LYS A 367 15.88 -24.08 14.72
C LYS A 367 16.58 -23.43 13.52
N CYS A 368 16.60 -24.09 12.36
CA CYS A 368 17.17 -23.51 11.14
C CYS A 368 16.46 -22.21 10.73
N VAL A 369 15.12 -22.17 10.79
CA VAL A 369 14.33 -20.96 10.52
C VAL A 369 14.65 -19.85 11.52
N ALA A 370 14.78 -20.17 12.81
CA ALA A 370 15.15 -19.19 13.83
C ALA A 370 16.54 -18.59 13.60
N GLN A 371 17.51 -19.41 13.17
CA GLN A 371 18.86 -18.95 12.84
C GLN A 371 18.86 -18.04 11.61
N LEU A 372 18.16 -18.43 10.53
CA LEU A 372 18.00 -17.61 9.32
C LEU A 372 17.37 -16.25 9.61
N ASN A 373 16.38 -16.21 10.51
CA ASN A 373 15.76 -14.95 10.94
C ASN A 373 16.73 -14.07 11.74
N LYS A 374 17.64 -14.66 12.51
CA LYS A 374 18.68 -13.91 13.23
C LYS A 374 19.67 -13.28 12.24
N ASP A 375 20.15 -14.06 11.28
CA ASP A 375 21.09 -13.62 10.24
C ASP A 375 20.46 -12.51 9.36
N TYR A 376 19.18 -12.65 8.99
CA TYR A 376 18.42 -11.62 8.27
C TYR A 376 18.36 -10.28 9.05
N ASN A 377 18.10 -10.35 10.36
CA ASN A 377 18.04 -9.15 11.19
C ASN A 377 19.42 -8.49 11.38
N GLU A 378 20.51 -9.27 11.42
CA GLU A 378 21.87 -8.73 11.45
C GLU A 378 22.21 -8.01 10.13
N GLN A 379 21.89 -8.61 8.98
CA GLN A 379 22.06 -7.98 7.67
C GLN A 379 21.24 -6.70 7.54
N ARG A 380 19.99 -6.69 8.02
CA ARG A 380 19.14 -5.49 8.03
C ARG A 380 19.75 -4.34 8.84
N LYS A 381 20.35 -4.62 10.00
CA LYS A 381 21.05 -3.60 10.80
C LYS A 381 22.29 -3.05 10.07
N HIS A 382 23.03 -3.92 9.39
CA HIS A 382 24.19 -3.48 8.59
C HIS A 382 23.76 -2.58 7.43
N LEU A 383 22.61 -2.86 6.82
CA LEU A 383 22.02 -2.05 5.75
C LEU A 383 21.63 -0.65 6.27
N GLN A 384 21.00 -0.57 7.45
CA GLN A 384 20.68 0.71 8.10
C GLN A 384 21.93 1.53 8.46
N LEU A 385 23.02 0.89 8.90
CA LEU A 385 24.29 1.56 9.16
C LEU A 385 24.88 2.17 7.87
N ILE A 386 24.90 1.40 6.78
CA ILE A 386 25.37 1.89 5.47
C ILE A 386 24.52 3.06 4.99
N GLU A 387 23.19 2.98 5.12
CA GLU A 387 22.29 4.09 4.77
C GLU A 387 22.61 5.35 5.57
N SER A 388 22.84 5.22 6.88
CA SER A 388 23.22 6.35 7.73
C SER A 388 24.57 6.97 7.34
N ASP A 389 25.53 6.15 6.90
CA ASP A 389 26.84 6.63 6.45
C ASP A 389 26.77 7.29 5.07
N ILE A 390 25.91 6.81 4.16
CA ILE A 390 25.61 7.47 2.89
C ILE A 390 25.00 8.85 3.16
N GLU A 391 24.11 8.96 4.13
CA GLU A 391 23.45 10.22 4.48
C GLU A 391 24.43 11.22 5.09
N LYS A 392 25.32 10.76 5.99
CA LYS A 392 26.45 11.57 6.49
C LYS A 392 27.37 12.05 5.37
N LEU A 393 27.79 11.16 4.46
CA LEU A 393 28.65 11.53 3.34
C LEU A 393 27.98 12.54 2.39
N ARG A 394 26.66 12.45 2.22
CA ARG A 394 25.88 13.45 1.47
C ARG A 394 25.85 14.80 2.19
N MET A 395 25.66 14.80 3.51
CA MET A 395 25.72 16.03 4.32
C MET A 395 27.12 16.65 4.29
N ASP A 396 28.17 15.85 4.43
CA ASP A 396 29.56 16.31 4.33
C ASP A 396 29.86 16.88 2.95
N GLN A 397 29.46 16.19 1.88
CA GLN A 397 29.57 16.68 0.52
C GLN A 397 28.86 18.04 0.36
N HIS A 398 27.63 18.17 0.87
CA HIS A 398 26.89 19.42 0.87
C HIS A 398 27.62 20.53 1.64
N ASN A 399 28.18 20.22 2.81
CA ASN A 399 28.97 21.14 3.63
C ASN A 399 30.27 21.59 2.95
N TYR A 400 30.98 20.69 2.26
CA TYR A 400 32.17 21.04 1.49
C TYR A 400 31.84 21.97 0.32
N PHE A 401 30.77 21.69 -0.42
CA PHE A 401 30.33 22.59 -1.49
C PHE A 401 29.87 23.95 -0.95
N ARG A 402 29.20 23.99 0.21
CA ARG A 402 28.83 25.24 0.88
C ARG A 402 30.06 26.04 1.32
N LYS A 403 31.08 25.40 1.92
CA LYS A 403 32.35 26.06 2.28
C LYS A 403 33.13 26.56 1.06
N ALA A 404 33.17 25.79 -0.02
CA ALA A 404 33.80 26.23 -1.27
C ALA A 404 33.09 27.44 -1.89
N LYS A 405 31.75 27.49 -1.78
CA LYS A 405 30.92 28.64 -2.19
C LYS A 405 31.11 29.87 -1.31
N LEU A 406 31.25 29.70 0.01
CA LEU A 406 31.50 30.79 0.97
C LEU A 406 32.91 31.39 0.83
N ASN A 407 33.90 30.58 0.48
CA ASN A 407 35.29 31.01 0.31
C ASN A 407 35.66 31.35 -1.15
N GLU A 408 34.67 31.45 -2.05
CA GLU A 408 34.85 31.73 -3.50
C GLU A 408 35.88 30.83 -4.22
N ILE A 409 36.01 29.57 -3.79
CA ILE A 409 36.97 28.64 -4.36
C ILE A 409 36.39 28.06 -5.66
N LEU A 410 37.00 28.39 -6.81
CA LEU A 410 36.65 27.84 -8.13
C LEU A 410 37.04 26.36 -8.21
N LEU A 411 36.04 25.48 -8.11
CA LEU A 411 36.23 24.04 -8.29
C LEU A 411 36.04 23.65 -9.77
N PRO A 412 36.97 22.87 -10.37
CA PRO A 412 36.86 22.43 -11.76
C PRO A 412 35.85 21.28 -11.88
N PHE A 413 34.65 21.59 -12.38
CA PHE A 413 33.63 20.58 -12.66
C PHE A 413 33.73 20.09 -14.12
N PRO A 414 33.65 18.77 -14.39
CA PRO A 414 33.56 18.25 -15.75
C PRO A 414 32.22 18.62 -16.40
N SER A 415 32.20 18.73 -17.73
CA SER A 415 31.13 19.36 -18.54
C SER A 415 29.72 18.78 -18.43
N ASN A 416 29.52 17.68 -17.68
CA ASN A 416 28.24 17.00 -17.46
C ASN A 416 27.72 17.05 -16.00
N SER A 417 28.38 17.76 -15.09
CA SER A 417 27.88 17.97 -13.72
C SER A 417 27.22 19.35 -13.54
N GLY A 418 26.14 19.41 -12.76
CA GLY A 418 25.32 20.61 -12.54
C GLY A 418 26.07 21.80 -11.91
N SER A 419 25.44 22.99 -11.96
CA SER A 419 26.02 24.27 -11.53
C SER A 419 25.90 24.51 -10.01
N MET A 420 26.86 25.22 -9.41
CA MET A 420 26.92 25.65 -7.99
C MET A 420 25.71 26.46 -7.48
N THR A 421 24.83 26.89 -8.39
CA THR A 421 23.58 27.60 -8.09
C THR A 421 22.47 26.70 -7.54
N ALA A 422 22.60 25.37 -7.63
CA ALA A 422 21.57 24.42 -7.17
C ALA A 422 21.58 24.12 -5.66
N ILE A 423 22.52 24.69 -4.89
CA ILE A 423 22.61 24.50 -3.43
C ILE A 423 21.85 25.64 -2.76
N LEU A 424 20.63 25.34 -2.29
CA LEU A 424 19.78 26.23 -1.49
C LEU A 424 20.38 26.32 -0.07
N LEU A 425 20.51 27.53 0.47
CA LEU A 425 21.21 27.78 1.74
C LEU A 425 20.33 27.63 3.00
N THR A 426 19.08 27.21 2.83
CA THR A 426 18.06 27.20 3.87
C THR A 426 17.65 25.75 4.17
N GLU A 427 18.17 25.19 5.26
CA GLU A 427 17.38 24.67 6.39
C GLU A 427 18.20 23.81 7.39
N ILE A 428 17.81 23.99 8.67
CA ILE A 428 18.06 23.24 9.92
C ILE A 428 19.30 23.61 10.76
N THR A 429 18.96 24.26 11.87
CA THR A 429 19.61 24.38 13.18
C THR A 429 19.77 23.04 13.89
N LEU A 430 20.95 22.78 14.49
CA LEU A 430 21.11 22.43 15.92
C LEU A 430 22.60 22.22 16.30
N SER A 431 23.00 22.97 17.34
CA SER A 431 23.99 22.71 18.40
C SER A 431 25.07 21.66 18.20
N ASP A 432 26.34 22.07 18.24
CA ASP A 432 27.20 21.80 19.41
C ASP A 432 28.50 22.62 19.37
N ASP A 433 28.93 22.99 20.58
CA ASP A 433 30.10 23.77 20.93
C ASP A 433 31.39 23.29 20.25
N THR A 434 32.21 24.24 19.80
CA THR A 434 33.64 24.29 20.16
C THR A 434 34.29 25.59 19.71
N ASN A 435 34.72 26.37 20.71
CA ASN A 435 35.69 27.45 20.60
C ASN A 435 36.94 27.01 19.82
N ILE A 436 37.50 27.91 19.00
CA ILE A 436 38.91 28.34 19.02
C ILE A 436 39.03 29.65 18.19
N PRO A 437 39.70 30.70 18.71
CA PRO A 437 39.77 32.02 18.07
C PRO A 437 40.97 32.13 17.12
N ILE A 438 40.85 32.91 16.04
CA ILE A 438 42.03 33.41 15.33
C ILE A 438 41.96 34.94 15.20
N GLN A 439 42.94 35.55 15.85
CA GLN A 439 43.26 36.96 15.85
C GLN A 439 43.79 37.44 14.50
N SER A 440 43.44 38.70 14.23
CA SER A 440 44.11 39.75 13.48
C SER A 440 45.52 39.56 12.88
N THR A 441 45.75 40.43 11.89
CA THR A 441 46.92 41.33 11.69
C THR A 441 47.92 41.05 10.54
N THR A 442 47.87 41.98 9.56
CA THR A 442 48.98 42.75 8.90
C THR A 442 49.93 42.16 7.85
N THR A 443 49.85 42.77 6.65
CA THR A 443 50.92 43.36 5.77
C THR A 443 52.24 42.65 5.52
N THR A 444 52.65 42.58 4.24
CA THR A 444 53.95 43.04 3.64
C THR A 444 53.99 42.64 2.14
N THR A 445 53.92 43.56 1.17
CA THR A 445 54.98 44.27 0.39
C THR A 445 55.98 43.42 -0.42
N THR A 446 56.17 43.85 -1.69
CA THR A 446 57.33 43.70 -2.63
C THR A 446 57.51 42.33 -3.32
N THR A 447 57.90 42.16 -4.60
CA THR A 447 58.72 42.94 -5.56
C THR A 447 58.51 42.47 -7.02
N ASP A 448 58.56 43.42 -7.97
CA ASP A 448 59.14 43.46 -9.34
C ASP A 448 59.30 42.22 -10.24
N SER A 449 58.81 42.29 -11.49
CA SER A 449 59.65 42.65 -12.67
C SER A 449 58.94 42.62 -14.04
N SER A 450 59.21 43.69 -14.78
CA SER A 450 59.03 44.05 -16.21
C SER A 450 58.72 43.00 -17.30
N THR A 451 57.84 43.36 -18.26
CA THR A 451 58.25 43.80 -19.62
C THR A 451 57.09 44.37 -20.49
N ALA A 452 57.36 45.57 -21.04
CA ALA A 452 56.79 46.36 -22.14
C ALA A 452 55.57 45.90 -22.98
N SER A 453 54.59 46.79 -23.16
CA SER A 453 54.41 47.58 -24.41
C SER A 453 53.35 48.69 -24.23
N ASN A 454 53.63 49.84 -24.84
CA ASN A 454 52.86 51.07 -24.79
C ASN A 454 51.50 50.95 -25.49
N ASP A 455 50.47 51.58 -24.92
CA ASP A 455 49.51 52.38 -25.70
C ASP A 455 48.86 53.45 -24.82
N ASP A 456 48.95 54.70 -25.28
CA ASP A 456 48.37 55.89 -24.67
C ASP A 456 46.84 55.80 -24.56
N ARG A 457 46.28 56.05 -23.37
CA ARG A 457 44.94 56.63 -23.20
C ARG A 457 44.71 57.17 -21.77
N ASN A 458 44.83 58.49 -21.64
CA ASN A 458 44.12 59.41 -20.73
C ASN A 458 43.67 58.88 -19.34
N TYR A 459 44.43 59.16 -18.27
CA TYR A 459 44.00 58.91 -16.89
C TYR A 459 43.18 60.08 -16.33
N PRO A 460 42.03 59.85 -15.65
CA PRO A 460 41.33 60.89 -14.92
C PRO A 460 42.15 61.32 -13.70
N THR A 461 42.17 62.62 -13.40
CA THR A 461 42.91 63.20 -12.27
C THR A 461 42.41 62.63 -10.94
N ILE A 462 43.33 62.40 -9.99
CA ILE A 462 43.09 61.82 -8.65
C ILE A 462 41.92 62.52 -7.90
N ASP A 463 41.71 63.82 -8.14
CA ASP A 463 40.61 64.61 -7.58
C ASP A 463 39.20 64.21 -8.07
N ALA A 464 39.07 63.68 -9.30
CA ALA A 464 37.80 63.20 -9.83
C ALA A 464 37.42 61.86 -9.19
N CYS A 465 38.38 60.95 -9.08
CA CYS A 465 38.21 59.66 -8.42
C CYS A 465 37.89 59.84 -6.93
N SER A 466 38.51 60.82 -6.26
CA SER A 466 38.24 61.09 -4.85
C SER A 466 36.85 61.70 -4.59
N ARG A 467 36.29 62.45 -5.55
CA ARG A 467 34.91 62.94 -5.47
C ARG A 467 33.89 61.85 -5.73
N GLU A 468 34.12 61.00 -6.73
CA GLU A 468 33.26 59.85 -6.98
C GLU A 468 33.21 58.92 -5.78
N VAL A 469 34.36 58.59 -5.17
CA VAL A 469 34.41 57.77 -3.95
C VAL A 469 33.63 58.41 -2.80
N LYS A 470 33.71 59.74 -2.63
CA LYS A 470 32.98 60.44 -1.57
C LYS A 470 31.47 60.47 -1.83
N THR A 471 31.04 60.71 -3.07
CA THR A 471 29.63 60.66 -3.46
C THR A 471 29.06 59.25 -3.33
N THR A 472 29.83 58.22 -3.71
CA THR A 472 29.41 56.82 -3.51
C THR A 472 29.33 56.48 -2.03
N PHE A 473 30.26 56.97 -1.19
CA PHE A 473 30.22 56.74 0.25
C PHE A 473 29.00 57.40 0.90
N GLU A 474 28.69 58.65 0.53
CA GLU A 474 27.49 59.36 1.01
C GLU A 474 26.19 58.66 0.56
N LEU A 475 26.13 58.15 -0.68
CA LEU A 475 24.99 57.37 -1.16
C LEU A 475 24.84 56.04 -0.41
N ILE A 476 25.94 55.34 -0.12
CA ILE A 476 25.92 54.10 0.67
C ILE A 476 25.44 54.38 2.09
N THR A 477 25.95 55.43 2.74
CA THR A 477 25.51 55.79 4.11
C THR A 477 24.04 56.19 4.19
N ASN A 478 23.52 56.85 3.15
CA ASN A 478 22.09 57.21 3.09
C ASN A 478 21.22 55.98 2.83
N ALA A 479 21.65 55.06 1.97
CA ALA A 479 20.95 53.80 1.73
C ALA A 479 20.93 52.91 3.00
N GLU A 480 22.03 52.84 3.74
CA GLU A 480 22.11 52.15 5.03
C GLU A 480 21.16 52.78 6.09
N PHE A 481 21.05 54.11 6.09
CA PHE A 481 20.14 54.82 6.99
C PHE A 481 18.65 54.59 6.66
N GLU A 482 18.29 54.59 5.38
CA GLU A 482 16.92 54.28 4.93
C GLU A 482 16.55 52.81 5.21
N HIS A 483 17.48 51.88 4.99
CA HIS A 483 17.33 50.45 5.33
C HIS A 483 17.02 50.26 6.81
N THR A 484 17.78 50.96 7.68
CA THR A 484 17.58 50.93 9.14
C THR A 484 16.18 51.43 9.53
N GLN A 485 15.69 52.53 8.93
CA GLN A 485 14.35 53.04 9.24
C GLN A 485 13.22 52.12 8.80
N HIS A 486 13.35 51.47 7.63
CA HIS A 486 12.36 50.51 7.16
C HIS A 486 12.32 49.26 8.04
N TYR A 487 13.51 48.77 8.42
CA TYR A 487 13.66 47.66 9.36
C TYR A 487 12.99 47.97 10.72
N ASP A 488 13.29 49.13 11.31
CA ASP A 488 12.74 49.51 12.62
C ASP A 488 11.20 49.62 12.61
N ARG A 489 10.65 50.26 11.57
CA ARG A 489 9.18 50.43 11.44
C ARG A 489 8.47 49.11 11.21
N PHE A 490 9.05 48.23 10.39
CA PHE A 490 8.50 46.91 10.15
C PHE A 490 8.56 46.04 11.41
N ASN A 491 9.71 45.98 12.08
CA ASN A 491 9.89 45.16 13.27
C ASN A 491 9.00 45.61 14.43
N THR A 492 8.79 46.92 14.60
CA THR A 492 7.85 47.44 15.61
C THR A 492 6.43 46.88 15.40
N PHE A 493 5.99 46.78 14.14
CA PHE A 493 4.69 46.20 13.81
C PHE A 493 4.69 44.67 13.93
N TYR A 494 5.74 44.01 13.42
CA TYR A 494 5.90 42.56 13.45
C TYR A 494 5.92 42.01 14.89
N GLU A 495 6.68 42.62 15.80
CA GLU A 495 6.74 42.23 17.21
C GLU A 495 5.37 42.37 17.89
N HIS A 496 4.64 43.44 17.60
CA HIS A 496 3.30 43.64 18.14
C HIS A 496 2.34 42.53 17.69
N VAL A 497 2.31 42.22 16.39
CA VAL A 497 1.45 41.15 15.85
C VAL A 497 1.88 39.79 16.39
N SER A 498 3.19 39.51 16.42
CA SER A 498 3.72 38.24 16.92
C SER A 498 3.41 38.00 18.40
N THR A 499 3.25 39.06 19.19
CA THR A 499 2.88 38.95 20.62
C THR A 499 1.40 38.63 20.80
N CYS A 500 0.52 39.19 19.95
CA CYS A 500 -0.93 39.05 20.12
C CYS A 500 -1.53 37.84 19.38
N ILE A 501 -0.86 37.31 18.36
CA ILE A 501 -1.46 36.32 17.46
C ILE A 501 -1.76 34.96 18.11
N ASP A 502 -0.96 34.55 19.10
CA ASP A 502 -1.15 33.30 19.84
C ASP A 502 -2.42 33.33 20.69
N ASP A 503 -2.64 34.42 21.44
CA ASP A 503 -3.83 34.61 22.27
C ASP A 503 -5.11 34.71 21.42
N ILE A 504 -5.02 35.38 20.27
CA ILE A 504 -6.14 35.45 19.31
C ILE A 504 -6.46 34.05 18.77
N TYR A 505 -5.45 33.26 18.40
CA TYR A 505 -5.64 31.92 17.87
C TYR A 505 -6.23 30.96 18.92
N LYS A 506 -5.78 31.03 20.18
CA LYS A 506 -6.37 30.27 21.30
C LYS A 506 -7.81 30.65 21.54
N SER A 507 -8.14 31.94 21.47
CA SER A 507 -9.53 32.41 21.62
C SER A 507 -10.42 31.97 20.46
N LEU A 508 -9.90 31.88 19.24
CA LEU A 508 -10.66 31.46 18.06
C LEU A 508 -10.89 29.95 18.01
N THR A 509 -9.89 29.16 18.42
CA THR A 509 -9.98 27.69 18.44
C THR A 509 -10.67 27.16 19.69
N ASN A 510 -10.80 27.99 20.75
CA ASN A 510 -11.28 27.60 22.07
C ASN A 510 -10.44 26.46 22.70
N PHE A 511 -9.17 26.38 22.33
CA PHE A 511 -8.19 25.42 22.85
C PHE A 511 -7.00 26.15 23.46
N GLN A 512 -6.73 25.87 24.73
CA GLN A 512 -5.69 26.55 25.49
C GLN A 512 -4.26 26.08 25.13
N ASP A 513 -4.16 24.87 24.59
CA ASP A 513 -2.92 24.25 24.11
C ASP A 513 -2.65 24.52 22.61
N ALA A 514 -3.51 25.29 21.94
CA ALA A 514 -3.25 25.73 20.57
C ALA A 514 -2.10 26.73 20.55
N VAL A 515 -1.19 26.60 19.58
CA VAL A 515 -0.02 27.47 19.46
C VAL A 515 -0.02 28.10 18.08
N ALA A 516 0.10 29.42 18.02
CA ALA A 516 0.33 30.15 16.78
C ALA A 516 1.54 31.08 16.88
N CYS A 517 2.40 31.04 15.86
CA CYS A 517 3.58 31.89 15.78
C CYS A 517 3.78 32.43 14.37
N LEU A 518 4.44 33.59 14.29
CA LEU A 518 4.92 34.18 13.06
C LEU A 518 6.42 33.99 12.96
N THR A 519 6.90 33.65 11.77
CA THR A 519 8.32 33.52 11.46
C THR A 519 8.64 34.28 10.17
N ALA A 520 9.57 35.21 10.23
CA ALA A 520 10.13 35.84 9.05
C ALA A 520 11.11 34.88 8.35
N GLU A 521 10.99 34.73 7.03
CA GLU A 521 11.88 33.86 6.23
C GLU A 521 13.34 34.35 6.23
N ASN A 522 13.53 35.65 6.41
CA ASN A 522 14.82 36.31 6.51
C ASN A 522 14.83 37.22 7.75
N ALA A 523 15.70 36.92 8.72
CA ALA A 523 15.78 37.68 9.97
C ALA A 523 16.54 39.01 9.84
N GLU A 524 17.38 39.15 8.81
CA GLU A 524 18.18 40.36 8.58
C GLU A 524 17.44 41.39 7.71
N GLU A 525 16.57 40.94 6.78
CA GLU A 525 15.74 41.79 5.92
C GLU A 525 14.27 41.35 5.93
N SER A 526 13.67 41.25 7.13
CA SER A 526 12.31 40.73 7.33
C SER A 526 11.20 41.43 6.52
N TYR A 527 11.45 42.63 6.01
CA TYR A 527 10.52 43.43 5.22
C TYR A 527 10.62 43.21 3.70
N CYS A 528 11.67 42.56 3.21
CA CYS A 528 11.89 42.27 1.79
C CYS A 528 11.27 40.94 1.34
N ASP A 529 11.15 39.99 2.27
CA ASP A 529 10.77 38.58 2.01
C ASP A 529 9.44 38.20 2.69
N GLY A 530 9.06 36.92 2.60
CA GLY A 530 7.79 36.40 3.13
C GLY A 530 7.75 36.30 4.66
N ILE A 531 6.56 36.53 5.23
CA ILE A 531 6.24 36.15 6.62
C ILE A 531 5.41 34.87 6.57
N THR A 532 5.89 33.83 7.25
CA THR A 532 5.14 32.58 7.41
C THR A 532 4.34 32.58 8.71
N TYR A 533 3.07 32.20 8.62
CA TYR A 533 2.19 31.97 9.77
C TYR A 533 2.05 30.48 10.03
N ASN A 534 2.52 30.03 11.20
CA ASN A 534 2.44 28.65 11.63
C ASN A 534 1.47 28.53 12.79
N CYS A 535 0.49 27.65 12.67
CA CYS A 535 -0.46 27.37 13.74
C CYS A 535 -0.64 25.86 13.92
N THR A 536 -0.65 25.44 15.18
CA THR A 536 -0.83 24.05 15.59
C THR A 536 -2.00 24.01 16.55
N ALA A 537 -3.10 23.40 16.11
CA ALA A 537 -4.17 22.99 17.00
C ALA A 537 -4.06 21.47 17.22
N PRO A 538 -4.31 20.96 18.43
CA PRO A 538 -4.45 19.51 18.63
C PRO A 538 -5.54 18.98 17.70
N ALA A 539 -5.30 17.81 17.10
CA ALA A 539 -6.23 17.24 16.14
C ALA A 539 -7.58 17.00 16.84
N PRO A 540 -8.68 17.62 16.37
CA PRO A 540 -9.99 17.46 17.00
C PRO A 540 -10.53 16.04 16.83
N LEU A 541 -9.99 15.28 15.86
CA LEU A 541 -10.38 13.93 15.51
C LEU A 541 -9.14 13.06 15.30
N PHE A 542 -9.11 11.90 15.96
CA PHE A 542 -8.11 10.86 15.78
C PHE A 542 -8.69 9.67 15.02
N LEU A 543 -7.94 9.14 14.06
CA LEU A 543 -8.23 7.88 13.37
C LEU A 543 -7.13 6.88 13.73
N LEU A 544 -7.49 5.80 14.41
CA LEU A 544 -6.55 4.80 14.89
C LEU A 544 -6.85 3.46 14.20
N ASP A 545 -5.89 2.95 13.42
CA ASP A 545 -6.03 1.70 12.68
C ASP A 545 -5.26 0.58 13.38
N GLU A 546 -5.94 -0.51 13.75
CA GLU A 546 -5.37 -1.74 14.29
C GLU A 546 -4.43 -1.57 15.51
N VAL A 547 -4.65 -0.53 16.32
CA VAL A 547 -3.81 -0.19 17.49
C VAL A 547 -3.79 -1.26 18.59
N ASP A 548 -4.73 -2.20 18.53
CA ASP A 548 -4.93 -3.29 19.47
C ASP A 548 -4.30 -4.62 19.02
N VAL A 549 -3.77 -4.72 17.80
CA VAL A 549 -3.14 -5.96 17.26
C VAL A 549 -1.96 -6.43 18.12
N ALA A 550 -1.20 -5.49 18.68
CA ALA A 550 -0.03 -5.77 19.52
C ALA A 550 -0.34 -5.92 21.02
N LEU A 551 -1.60 -5.73 21.44
CA LEU A 551 -2.00 -5.71 22.85
C LEU A 551 -2.69 -7.02 23.26
N ASP A 552 -2.45 -7.47 24.49
CA ASP A 552 -3.15 -8.59 25.12
C ASP A 552 -4.51 -8.14 25.69
N ASN A 553 -5.42 -9.08 25.88
CA ASN A 553 -6.79 -8.82 26.37
C ASN A 553 -6.82 -7.97 27.67
N THR A 554 -5.82 -8.11 28.54
CA THR A 554 -5.76 -7.32 29.79
C THR A 554 -5.45 -5.84 29.52
N ASN A 555 -4.54 -5.55 28.58
CA ASN A 555 -4.15 -4.18 28.27
C ASN A 555 -5.09 -3.51 27.26
N ILE A 556 -5.73 -4.28 26.36
CA ILE A 556 -6.80 -3.78 25.47
C ILE A 556 -7.90 -3.08 26.29
N GLY A 557 -8.34 -3.69 27.39
CA GLY A 557 -9.35 -3.06 28.26
C GLY A 557 -8.89 -1.73 28.86
N LYS A 558 -7.64 -1.63 29.33
CA LYS A 558 -7.10 -0.39 29.91
C LYS A 558 -6.99 0.73 28.88
N VAL A 559 -6.56 0.40 27.67
CA VAL A 559 -6.43 1.36 26.56
C VAL A 559 -7.81 1.83 26.09
N ALA A 560 -8.77 0.92 25.97
CA ALA A 560 -10.13 1.27 25.60
C ALA A 560 -10.81 2.16 26.65
N ASP A 561 -10.59 1.94 27.96
CA ASP A 561 -11.06 2.84 29.02
C ASP A 561 -10.44 4.22 28.95
N PHE A 562 -9.12 4.28 28.75
CA PHE A 562 -8.40 5.54 28.63
C PHE A 562 -8.93 6.37 27.46
N ILE A 563 -9.07 5.76 26.27
CA ILE A 563 -9.59 6.43 25.08
C ILE A 563 -11.02 6.93 25.31
N ARG A 564 -11.87 6.12 25.94
CA ARG A 564 -13.24 6.52 26.28
C ARG A 564 -13.26 7.74 27.21
N GLU A 565 -12.46 7.75 28.28
CA GLU A 565 -12.38 8.87 29.22
C GLU A 565 -11.87 10.16 28.57
N GLN A 566 -10.80 10.06 27.77
CA GLN A 566 -10.29 11.24 27.05
C GLN A 566 -11.28 11.71 25.96
N SER A 567 -12.02 10.80 25.34
CA SER A 567 -12.99 11.16 24.29
C SER A 567 -14.19 11.96 24.80
N ALA A 568 -14.49 11.88 26.09
CA ALA A 568 -15.58 12.65 26.71
C ALA A 568 -15.26 14.15 26.86
N SER A 569 -13.98 14.56 26.84
CA SER A 569 -13.59 15.94 27.15
C SER A 569 -12.51 16.56 26.26
N LYS A 570 -11.66 15.76 25.60
CA LYS A 570 -10.45 16.27 24.93
C LYS A 570 -10.43 16.11 23.41
N PHE A 571 -10.93 15.00 22.86
CA PHE A 571 -10.86 14.76 21.41
C PHE A 571 -11.90 13.75 20.94
N GLN A 572 -12.23 13.76 19.65
CA GLN A 572 -13.04 12.71 19.03
C GLN A 572 -12.14 11.62 18.45
N CYS A 573 -12.58 10.36 18.45
CA CYS A 573 -11.76 9.24 17.96
C CYS A 573 -12.60 8.21 17.21
N ILE A 574 -12.06 7.74 16.08
CA ILE A 574 -12.53 6.56 15.35
C ILE A 574 -11.43 5.52 15.45
N VAL A 575 -11.76 4.33 15.95
CA VAL A 575 -10.82 3.22 16.06
C VAL A 575 -11.29 2.05 15.20
N ILE A 576 -10.40 1.53 14.36
CA ILE A 576 -10.61 0.34 13.55
C ILE A 576 -9.96 -0.83 14.31
N SER A 577 -10.78 -1.79 14.72
CA SER A 577 -10.36 -2.93 15.55
C SER A 577 -11.23 -4.15 15.25
N LEU A 578 -10.60 -5.33 15.29
CA LEU A 578 -11.29 -6.63 15.21
C LEU A 578 -11.46 -7.29 16.58
N LYS A 579 -11.15 -6.60 17.69
CA LYS A 579 -11.21 -7.14 19.06
C LYS A 579 -12.47 -6.68 19.80
N GLU A 580 -13.24 -7.66 20.27
CA GLU A 580 -14.50 -7.44 21.00
C GLU A 580 -14.40 -6.54 22.23
N GLN A 581 -13.31 -6.67 22.98
CA GLN A 581 -13.10 -5.87 24.19
C GLN A 581 -12.89 -4.38 23.91
N PHE A 582 -12.49 -4.02 22.69
CA PHE A 582 -12.28 -2.64 22.28
C PHE A 582 -13.60 -2.02 21.82
N TYR A 583 -14.28 -2.65 20.86
CA TYR A 583 -15.51 -2.10 20.28
C TYR A 583 -16.73 -2.19 21.21
N SER A 584 -16.71 -3.03 22.25
CA SER A 584 -17.74 -3.06 23.31
C SER A 584 -17.76 -1.82 24.21
N ARG A 585 -16.73 -0.97 24.16
CA ARG A 585 -16.63 0.28 24.95
C ARG A 585 -16.78 1.53 24.09
N ALA A 586 -17.09 1.37 22.81
CA ALA A 586 -17.34 2.48 21.89
C ALA A 586 -18.74 3.07 22.12
N GLY A 587 -18.91 4.37 21.84
CA GLY A 587 -20.23 5.01 21.84
C GLY A 587 -21.06 4.69 20.60
N ALA A 588 -20.40 4.43 19.47
CA ALA A 588 -21.04 3.98 18.23
C ALA A 588 -20.12 2.99 17.52
N LEU A 589 -20.73 2.01 16.85
CA LEU A 589 -20.05 0.96 16.10
C LEU A 589 -20.38 1.11 14.62
N ILE A 590 -19.33 1.13 13.80
CA ILE A 590 -19.45 1.16 12.34
C ILE A 590 -18.82 -0.13 11.82
N ALA A 591 -19.65 -1.11 11.49
CA ALA A 591 -19.19 -2.37 10.92
C ALA A 591 -19.16 -2.26 9.40
N ILE A 592 -18.02 -2.60 8.82
CA ILE A 592 -17.88 -2.78 7.38
C ILE A 592 -18.00 -4.27 7.10
N PHE A 593 -18.97 -4.64 6.28
CA PHE A 593 -19.16 -6.03 5.88
C PHE A 593 -19.25 -6.13 4.36
N PRO A 594 -18.65 -7.18 3.77
CA PRO A 594 -18.82 -7.44 2.35
C PRO A 594 -20.25 -7.91 2.11
N LYS A 595 -21.00 -7.20 1.27
CA LYS A 595 -22.22 -7.77 0.71
C LYS A 595 -21.81 -8.69 -0.44
N PRO A 596 -22.23 -9.95 -0.46
CA PRO A 596 -21.99 -10.82 -1.60
C PRO A 596 -22.66 -10.20 -2.84
N GLY A 597 -21.86 -9.96 -3.88
CA GLY A 597 -22.15 -9.25 -5.12
C GLY A 597 -21.01 -9.48 -6.11
N ASP A 598 -21.19 -9.11 -7.37
CA ASP A 598 -20.20 -9.37 -8.45
C ASP A 598 -18.90 -8.59 -8.32
N CYS A 599 -18.93 -7.53 -7.53
CA CYS A 599 -17.77 -6.87 -6.99
C CYS A 599 -17.91 -6.80 -5.47
N ILE A 600 -16.78 -6.84 -4.74
CA ILE A 600 -16.77 -6.68 -3.29
C ILE A 600 -17.16 -5.22 -2.99
N THR A 601 -18.46 -4.99 -2.84
CA THR A 601 -18.98 -3.72 -2.36
C THR A 601 -19.03 -3.78 -0.83
N SER A 602 -18.25 -2.92 -0.20
CA SER A 602 -18.27 -2.72 1.24
C SER A 602 -19.57 -2.02 1.63
N TYR A 603 -20.40 -2.68 2.44
CA TYR A 603 -21.54 -2.05 3.07
C TYR A 603 -21.20 -1.65 4.50
N CYS A 604 -21.82 -0.56 4.94
CA CYS A 604 -21.66 0.01 6.25
C CYS A 604 -22.90 -0.29 7.08
N PHE A 605 -22.70 -0.84 8.28
CA PHE A 605 -23.72 -0.99 9.31
C PHE A 605 -23.35 -0.13 10.50
N THR A 606 -24.23 0.78 10.88
CA THR A 606 -24.00 1.69 12.02
C THR A 606 -24.92 1.30 13.17
N LEU A 607 -24.35 1.15 14.37
CA LEU A 607 -25.08 0.85 15.59
C LEU A 607 -24.68 1.86 16.67
N ASP A 608 -25.66 2.54 17.25
CA ASP A 608 -25.47 3.41 18.40
C ASP A 608 -25.47 2.55 19.68
N LEU A 609 -24.33 2.52 20.38
CA LEU A 609 -24.12 1.67 21.55
C LEU A 609 -24.49 2.37 22.86
N ASN A 610 -24.67 3.70 22.86
CA ASN A 610 -25.06 4.45 24.06
C ASN A 610 -26.42 3.96 24.62
N GLN A 611 -27.28 3.44 23.75
CA GLN A 611 -28.60 2.89 24.10
C GLN A 611 -28.50 1.65 25.02
N PHE A 612 -27.36 0.97 25.02
CA PHE A 612 -27.10 -0.25 25.77
C PHE A 612 -26.21 -0.02 26.99
N ASP A 613 -25.80 1.22 27.28
CA ASP A 613 -25.02 1.52 28.48
C ASP A 613 -25.93 1.46 29.72
N GLU A 614 -25.72 0.43 30.55
CA GLU A 614 -26.49 0.23 31.78
C GLU A 614 -26.29 1.38 32.79
N ARG A 615 -25.18 2.14 32.68
CA ARG A 615 -24.88 3.24 33.62
C ARG A 615 -25.75 4.47 33.40
N GLU A 616 -26.09 4.81 32.14
CA GLU A 616 -27.01 5.92 31.84
C GLU A 616 -28.49 5.52 32.01
N ASN A 617 -28.83 4.26 31.75
CA ASN A 617 -30.19 3.75 31.93
C ASN A 617 -30.63 3.69 33.41
N ILE A 618 -29.70 3.61 34.35
CA ILE A 618 -29.99 3.73 35.79
C ILE A 618 -30.19 5.20 36.20
N ALA A 619 -29.47 6.15 35.59
CA ALA A 619 -29.65 7.57 35.85
C ALA A 619 -31.01 8.10 35.32
N ASN A 620 -31.44 7.65 34.14
CA ASN A 620 -32.73 8.05 33.54
C ASN A 620 -33.96 7.36 34.15
N ARG A 621 -33.79 6.35 35.01
CA ARG A 621 -34.89 5.71 35.75
C ARG A 621 -35.08 6.23 37.18
N CYS A 622 -34.15 7.05 37.67
CA CYS A 622 -34.19 7.66 39.01
C CYS A 622 -34.43 9.17 38.98
N GLY A 623 -34.77 9.75 37.82
CA GLY A 623 -35.12 11.17 37.65
C GLY A 623 -36.62 11.42 37.71
#